data_AF-A0A212FPX2-F1
#
_entry.id   AF-A0A212FPX2-F1
#
_cell.length_a   1.000
_cell.length_b   1.000
_cell.length_c   1.000
_cell.angle_alpha   90.00
_cell.angle_beta   90.00
_cell.angle_gamma   90.00
#
_symmetry.space_group_name_H-M   'P 1'
#
loop_
_entity.id
_entity.type
_entity.pdbx_description
1 polymer ?
#
loop_
_entity_poly.entity_id
_entity_poly.type
_entity_poly.pdbx_seq_one_letter_code
_entity_poly.pdbx_strand_id
1 'polypeptide(L)'
;MRKVHGNDSFQRMNFLYQISKQIAPKYPVLSAYYGNLVINVAKKMVLKIHPDMKRQICKKCRCILIDGETAKIKIKRKNKSKYIVWTCDICGMKKSYPADENKDHRVWSEKPESVVEVIH
;
A
#
# COMPACT_ATOMS: atom_id res chain seq x y z
N MET A 1 28.41 0.79 4.31
CA MET A 1 27.03 0.37 3.95
C MET A 1 27.09 -0.78 2.96
N ARG A 2 26.39 -1.88 3.25
CA ARG A 2 26.32 -3.04 2.34
C ARG A 2 25.49 -2.65 1.10
N LYS A 3 26.00 -2.90 -0.11
CA LYS A 3 25.24 -2.60 -1.33
C LYS A 3 24.18 -3.67 -1.54
N VAL A 4 22.92 -3.34 -1.25
CA VAL A 4 21.77 -4.18 -1.57
C VAL A 4 21.36 -3.91 -3.01
N HIS A 5 21.17 -4.97 -3.79
CA HIS A 5 20.71 -4.83 -5.16
C HIS A 5 19.34 -4.11 -5.19
N GLY A 6 19.25 -3.01 -5.93
CA GLY A 6 18.04 -2.19 -6.02
C GLY A 6 17.83 -1.20 -4.86
N ASN A 7 18.82 -1.00 -3.97
CA ASN A 7 18.72 -0.07 -2.84
C ASN A 7 18.26 1.34 -3.28
N ASP A 8 18.91 1.92 -4.29
CA ASP A 8 18.56 3.24 -4.81
C ASP A 8 17.11 3.30 -5.32
N SER A 9 16.62 2.21 -5.89
CA SER A 9 15.24 2.10 -6.35
C SER A 9 14.25 1.98 -5.20
N PHE A 10 14.60 1.25 -4.14
CA PHE A 10 13.80 1.21 -2.91
C PHE A 10 13.74 2.57 -2.23
N GLN A 11 14.86 3.28 -2.13
CA GLN A 11 14.92 4.64 -1.59
C GLN A 11 14.06 5.60 -2.42
N ARG A 12 14.17 5.55 -3.76
CA ARG A 12 13.34 6.36 -4.66
C ARG A 12 11.86 6.04 -4.50
N MET A 13 11.48 4.77 -4.42
CA MET A 13 10.10 4.36 -4.21
C MET A 13 9.56 4.85 -2.86
N ASN A 14 10.37 4.76 -1.80
CA ASN A 14 10.02 5.25 -0.47
C ASN A 14 9.78 6.76 -0.47
N PHE A 15 10.70 7.53 -1.07
CA PHE A 15 10.56 8.98 -1.19
C PHE A 15 9.29 9.40 -1.94
N LEU A 16 9.04 8.81 -3.11
CA LEU A 16 7.84 9.07 -3.90
C LEU A 16 6.56 8.70 -3.14
N TYR A 17 6.59 7.60 -2.39
CA TYR A 17 5.48 7.16 -1.58
C TYR A 17 5.16 8.14 -0.44
N GLN A 18 6.18 8.60 0.28
CA GLN A 18 6.02 9.56 1.39
C GLN A 18 5.42 10.88 0.90
N ILE A 19 5.94 11.42 -0.21
CA ILE A 19 5.38 12.63 -0.85
C ILE A 19 3.92 12.39 -1.25
N SER A 20 3.66 11.27 -1.95
CA SER A 20 2.32 10.91 -2.40
C SER A 20 1.32 10.83 -1.25
N LYS A 21 1.75 10.34 -0.07
CA LYS A 21 0.94 10.29 1.15
C LYS A 21 0.69 11.68 1.74
N GLN A 22 1.71 12.52 1.84
CA GLN A 22 1.59 13.87 2.44
C GLN A 22 0.68 14.79 1.63
N ILE A 23 0.69 14.68 0.30
CA ILE A 23 -0.09 15.57 -0.57
C ILE A 23 -1.50 15.06 -0.88
N ALA A 24 -1.77 13.76 -0.66
CA ALA A 24 -3.07 13.14 -0.94
C ALA A 24 -4.27 13.91 -0.36
N PRO A 25 -4.21 14.45 0.88
CA PRO A 25 -5.26 15.29 1.46
C PRO A 25 -5.68 16.48 0.61
N LYS A 26 -4.69 17.20 0.05
CA LYS A 26 -4.89 18.50 -0.61
C LYS A 26 -4.98 18.37 -2.12
N TYR A 27 -4.16 17.49 -2.70
CA TYR A 27 -3.98 17.35 -4.14
C TYR A 27 -4.03 15.86 -4.54
N PRO A 28 -5.23 15.24 -4.53
CA PRO A 28 -5.38 13.81 -4.79
C PRO A 28 -4.91 13.36 -6.18
N VAL A 29 -5.04 14.23 -7.19
CA VAL A 29 -4.54 13.96 -8.56
C VAL A 29 -3.01 13.90 -8.60
N LEU A 30 -2.34 14.80 -7.88
CA LEU A 30 -0.89 14.79 -7.77
C LEU A 30 -0.40 13.58 -6.95
N SER A 31 -1.14 13.20 -5.90
CA SER A 31 -0.87 11.95 -5.17
C SER A 31 -0.94 10.73 -6.09
N ALA A 32 -1.99 10.64 -6.91
CA ALA A 32 -2.13 9.60 -7.92
C ALA A 32 -0.96 9.57 -8.93
N TYR A 33 -0.45 10.72 -9.34
CA TYR A 33 0.73 10.80 -10.20
C TYR A 33 1.97 10.17 -9.53
N TYR A 34 2.32 10.58 -8.32
CA TYR A 34 3.46 9.96 -7.61
C TYR A 34 3.23 8.48 -7.29
N GLY A 35 1.99 8.09 -6.97
CA GLY A 35 1.62 6.68 -6.79
C GLY A 35 1.84 5.86 -8.06
N ASN A 36 1.55 6.40 -9.24
CA ASN A 36 1.90 5.76 -10.51
C ASN A 36 3.41 5.65 -10.69
N LEU A 37 4.19 6.67 -10.34
CA LEU A 37 5.66 6.62 -10.40
C LEU A 37 6.24 5.52 -9.51
N VAL A 38 5.75 5.35 -8.28
CA VAL A 38 6.16 4.24 -7.38
C VAL A 38 5.97 2.89 -8.07
N ILE A 39 4.81 2.68 -8.69
CA ILE A 39 4.47 1.43 -9.38
C ILE A 39 5.35 1.22 -10.62
N ASN A 40 5.61 2.27 -11.38
CA ASN A 40 6.42 2.21 -12.60
C ASN A 40 7.88 1.88 -12.28
N VAL A 41 8.45 2.50 -11.23
CA VAL A 41 9.79 2.16 -10.74
C VAL A 41 9.83 0.69 -10.29
N ALA A 42 8.85 0.25 -9.49
CA ALA A 42 8.78 -1.13 -9.03
C ALA A 42 8.71 -2.13 -10.19
N LYS A 43 7.88 -1.86 -11.21
CA LYS A 43 7.76 -2.72 -12.40
C LYS A 43 9.05 -2.75 -13.21
N LYS A 44 9.64 -1.59 -13.49
CA LYS A 44 10.86 -1.49 -14.31
C LYS A 44 12.05 -2.20 -13.67
N MET A 45 12.15 -2.12 -12.35
CA MET A 45 13.24 -2.72 -11.58
C MET A 45 12.92 -4.13 -11.07
N VAL A 46 11.73 -4.66 -11.39
CA VAL A 46 11.24 -5.99 -10.95
C VAL A 46 11.28 -6.13 -9.41
N LEU A 47 10.92 -5.06 -8.70
CA LEU A 47 10.91 -5.01 -7.24
C LEU A 47 9.51 -5.29 -6.67
N LYS A 48 9.48 -6.02 -5.55
CA LYS A 48 8.25 -6.26 -4.79
C LYS A 48 8.00 -5.09 -3.83
N ILE A 49 6.80 -4.54 -3.89
CA ILE A 49 6.33 -3.51 -2.94
C ILE A 49 5.82 -4.18 -1.67
N HIS A 50 6.15 -3.61 -0.51
CA HIS A 50 5.67 -4.11 0.78
C HIS A 50 4.12 -4.18 0.81
N PRO A 51 3.52 -5.25 1.37
CA PRO A 51 2.06 -5.40 1.44
C PRO A 51 1.34 -4.17 1.98
N ASP A 52 1.88 -3.49 2.98
CA ASP A 52 1.23 -2.32 3.61
C ASP A 52 1.17 -1.11 2.68
N MET A 53 2.27 -0.80 1.99
CA MET A 53 2.25 0.25 0.96
C MET A 53 1.25 -0.12 -0.16
N LYS A 54 1.25 -1.40 -0.58
CA LYS A 54 0.33 -1.90 -1.61
C LYS A 54 -1.13 -1.87 -1.14
N ARG A 55 -1.40 -2.03 0.16
CA ARG A 55 -2.73 -1.88 0.79
C ARG A 55 -3.19 -0.42 0.75
N GLN A 56 -2.29 0.53 0.96
CA GLN A 56 -2.58 1.96 0.93
C GLN A 56 -2.67 2.55 -0.49
N ILE A 57 -2.12 1.92 -1.53
CA ILE A 57 -2.25 2.42 -2.91
C ILE A 57 -3.56 1.93 -3.57
N CYS A 58 -4.32 2.84 -4.18
CA CYS A 58 -5.50 2.49 -4.97
C CYS A 58 -5.14 1.62 -6.19
N LYS A 59 -5.93 0.59 -6.50
CA LYS A 59 -5.66 -0.28 -7.67
C LYS A 59 -5.87 0.43 -9.01
N LYS A 60 -6.82 1.38 -9.08
CA LYS A 60 -7.23 2.08 -10.30
C LYS A 60 -6.44 3.37 -10.49
N CYS A 61 -6.72 4.41 -9.69
CA CYS A 61 -6.06 5.72 -9.85
C CYS A 61 -4.67 5.83 -9.23
N ARG A 62 -4.23 4.85 -8.42
CA ARG A 62 -2.97 4.87 -7.66
C ARG A 62 -2.80 5.97 -6.61
N CYS A 63 -3.83 6.78 -6.33
CA CYS A 63 -3.82 7.68 -5.17
C CYS A 63 -3.62 6.88 -3.87
N ILE A 64 -2.92 7.47 -2.91
CA ILE A 64 -2.82 6.94 -1.55
C ILE A 64 -4.19 7.05 -0.89
N LEU A 65 -4.60 5.96 -0.28
CA LEU A 65 -5.82 5.83 0.49
C LEU A 65 -5.50 6.19 1.94
N ILE A 66 -6.14 7.26 2.42
CA ILE A 66 -6.08 7.76 3.79
C ILE A 66 -7.51 7.79 4.30
N ASP A 67 -7.75 7.15 5.43
CA ASP A 67 -9.10 7.06 6.00
C ASP A 67 -9.62 8.45 6.37
N GLY A 68 -10.86 8.74 5.98
CA GLY A 68 -11.50 10.03 6.20
C GLY A 68 -11.12 11.13 5.21
N GLU A 69 -10.07 10.96 4.41
CA GLU A 69 -9.58 12.00 3.50
C GLU A 69 -9.72 11.61 2.03
N THR A 70 -9.06 10.54 1.60
CA THR A 70 -9.08 10.06 0.20
C THR A 70 -9.74 8.69 0.05
N ALA A 71 -10.08 8.06 1.17
CA ALA A 71 -10.76 6.79 1.23
C ALA A 71 -11.67 6.70 2.45
N LYS A 72 -12.70 5.85 2.33
CA LYS A 72 -13.56 5.43 3.43
C LYS A 72 -13.29 3.98 3.78
N ILE A 73 -12.99 3.73 5.04
CA ILE A 73 -12.89 2.38 5.59
C ILE A 73 -14.22 1.98 6.22
N LYS A 74 -14.73 0.80 5.88
CA LYS A 74 -15.91 0.19 6.51
C LYS A 74 -15.67 -1.27 6.82
N ILE A 75 -16.04 -1.69 8.02
CA ILE A 75 -16.09 -3.11 8.37
C ILE A 75 -17.44 -3.66 7.87
N LYS A 76 -17.39 -4.68 7.02
CA LYS A 76 -18.58 -5.39 6.53
C LYS A 76 -18.57 -6.82 7.01
N ARG A 77 -19.74 -7.34 7.37
CA ARG A 77 -19.94 -8.77 7.62
C ARG A 77 -20.58 -9.42 6.40
N LYS A 78 -20.05 -10.55 5.97
CA LYS A 78 -20.67 -11.42 4.97
C LYS A 78 -20.66 -12.85 5.54
N ASN A 79 -21.83 -13.41 5.76
CA ASN A 79 -22.01 -14.68 6.47
C ASN A 79 -21.32 -14.63 7.86
N LYS A 80 -20.41 -15.57 8.13
CA LYS A 80 -19.62 -15.66 9.37
C LYS A 80 -18.28 -14.92 9.33
N SER A 81 -17.98 -14.20 8.23
CA SER A 81 -16.69 -13.50 8.05
C SER A 81 -16.83 -11.98 8.05
N LYS A 82 -15.91 -11.31 8.75
CA LYS A 82 -15.69 -9.86 8.80
C LYS A 82 -14.64 -9.47 7.74
N TYR A 83 -14.88 -8.36 7.06
CA TYR A 83 -13.97 -7.78 6.07
C TYR A 83 -13.80 -6.29 6.29
N ILE A 84 -12.57 -5.79 6.21
CA ILE A 84 -12.28 -4.36 6.10
C ILE A 84 -12.36 -3.99 4.62
N VAL A 85 -13.31 -3.13 4.26
CA VAL A 85 -13.50 -2.64 2.90
C VAL A 85 -13.08 -1.18 2.82
N TRP A 86 -12.05 -0.94 2.03
CA TRP A 86 -11.57 0.38 1.66
C TRP A 86 -12.27 0.81 0.37
N THR A 87 -12.83 2.00 0.34
CA THR A 87 -13.44 2.60 -0.86
C THR A 87 -12.70 3.90 -1.18
N CYS A 88 -12.13 4.01 -2.37
CA CYS A 88 -11.49 5.24 -2.81
C CYS A 88 -12.54 6.30 -3.14
N ASP A 89 -12.47 7.48 -2.52
CA ASP A 89 -13.43 8.57 -2.78
C ASP A 89 -13.18 9.26 -4.13
N ILE A 90 -12.00 9.09 -4.74
CA ILE A 90 -11.64 9.72 -6.02
C ILE A 90 -12.17 8.92 -7.22
N CYS A 91 -12.07 7.58 -7.19
CA CYS A 91 -12.40 6.73 -8.35
C CYS A 91 -13.42 5.63 -8.06
N GLY A 92 -13.90 5.52 -6.82
CA GLY A 92 -14.89 4.53 -6.39
C GLY A 92 -14.39 3.08 -6.24
N MET A 93 -13.11 2.82 -6.55
CA MET A 93 -12.56 1.47 -6.48
C MET A 93 -12.55 0.94 -5.03
N LYS A 94 -12.97 -0.31 -4.85
CA LYS A 94 -13.04 -0.99 -3.56
C LYS A 94 -11.92 -2.01 -3.40
N LYS A 95 -11.35 -2.10 -2.20
CA LYS A 95 -10.41 -3.16 -1.79
C LYS A 95 -10.92 -3.76 -0.50
N SER A 96 -10.93 -5.08 -0.40
CA SER A 96 -11.41 -5.80 0.78
C SER A 96 -10.32 -6.70 1.34
N TYR A 97 -10.19 -6.71 2.66
CA TYR A 97 -9.27 -7.54 3.40
C TYR A 97 -10.02 -8.32 4.49
N PRO A 98 -9.69 -9.60 4.73
CA PRO A 98 -10.30 -10.34 5.81
C PRO A 98 -9.90 -9.75 7.17
N ALA A 99 -10.82 -9.80 8.12
CA ALA A 99 -10.71 -9.16 9.43
C ALA A 99 -11.22 -10.08 10.56
N ASP A 100 -11.22 -11.39 10.31
CA ASP A 100 -11.70 -12.39 11.26
C ASP A 100 -10.65 -12.62 12.34
N GLU A 101 -11.05 -12.51 13.61
CA GLU A 101 -10.16 -12.77 14.76
C GLU A 101 -9.79 -14.25 14.90
N ASN A 102 -10.63 -15.14 14.36
CA ASN A 102 -10.50 -16.60 14.51
C ASN A 102 -9.47 -17.23 13.56
N LYS A 103 -8.81 -16.43 12.70
CA LYS A 103 -7.88 -16.94 11.67
C LYS A 103 -6.62 -16.09 11.62
N ASP A 104 -5.48 -16.74 11.44
CA ASP A 104 -4.23 -16.04 11.16
C ASP A 104 -4.25 -15.52 9.71
N HIS A 105 -4.36 -14.20 9.57
CA HIS A 105 -4.35 -13.48 8.30
C HIS A 105 -3.03 -12.77 8.01
N ARG A 106 -1.97 -13.08 8.78
CA ARG A 106 -0.64 -12.48 8.58
C ARG A 106 -0.10 -12.83 7.21
N VAL A 107 0.46 -11.83 6.54
CA VAL A 107 1.14 -12.01 5.25
C VAL A 107 2.50 -12.67 5.50
N TRP A 108 3.03 -13.40 4.53
CA TRP A 108 4.36 -14.02 4.64
C TRP A 108 5.43 -13.03 5.15
N SER A 109 5.44 -11.81 4.62
CA SER A 109 6.38 -10.74 5.01
C SER A 109 6.26 -10.26 6.46
N GLU A 110 5.16 -10.55 7.15
CA GLU A 110 4.94 -10.19 8.56
C GLU A 110 5.41 -11.30 9.52
N LYS A 111 5.75 -12.49 9.00
CA LYS A 111 6.27 -13.58 9.83
C LYS A 111 7.76 -13.36 10.12
N PRO A 112 8.23 -13.55 11.37
CA PRO A 112 9.64 -13.34 11.73
C PRO A 112 10.59 -14.24 10.92
N GLU A 113 10.15 -15.47 10.61
CA GLU A 113 10.88 -16.44 9.78
C GLU A 113 11.14 -15.94 8.35
N SER A 114 10.38 -14.96 7.87
CA SER A 114 10.56 -14.40 6.52
C SER A 114 11.70 -13.38 6.44
N VAL A 115 12.20 -12.91 7.58
CA VAL A 115 13.23 -11.88 7.67
C VAL A 115 14.60 -12.54 7.55
N VAL A 116 15.28 -12.31 6.42
CA VAL A 116 16.64 -12.81 6.19
C VAL A 116 17.68 -11.85 6.79
N GLU A 117 17.51 -10.55 6.57
CA GLU A 117 18.34 -9.51 7.20
C GLU A 117 17.54 -8.23 7.40
N VAL A 118 17.89 -7.44 8.42
CA VAL A 118 17.38 -6.08 8.64
C VAL A 118 18.50 -5.12 8.31
N ILE A 119 18.27 -4.25 7.33
CA ILE A 119 19.23 -3.24 6.91
C ILE A 119 18.99 -1.99 7.77
N HIS A 120 20.04 -1.53 8.48
CA HIS A 120 20.03 -0.29 9.26
C HIS A 120 20.60 0.88 8.45
#